data_AF-A0A1I5KEQ5-F1
#
_entry.id   AF-A0A1I5KEQ5-F1
#
_cell.length_a   1.000
_cell.length_b   1.000
_cell.length_c   1.000
_cell.angle_alpha   90.00
_cell.angle_beta   90.00
_cell.angle_gamma   90.00
#
_symmetry.space_group_name_H-M   'P 1'
#
loop_
_entity.id
_entity.type
_entity.pdbx_description
1 polymer ?
#
loop_
_entity_poly.entity_id
_entity_poly.type
_entity_poly.pdbx_seq_one_letter_code
_entity_poly.pdbx_strand_id
1 'polypeptide(L)'
;MKMRDQFNALENEIQRLRQQQKAIVILLEQPRLLEQNMVTKERWVDIMVAAGMREEDMMNWHKQFEKMVPDAHQEFLESLNIDEKEIIKIRTWSKES
;
A
#
# COMPACT_ATOMS: atom_id res chain seq x y z
N MET A 1 -17.52 18.78 -2.01
CA MET A 1 -16.65 18.87 -0.82
C MET A 1 -17.05 17.81 0.20
N LYS A 2 -18.22 17.91 0.85
CA LYS A 2 -18.70 16.98 1.90
C LYS A 2 -18.58 15.47 1.61
N MET A 3 -18.82 15.03 0.38
CA MET A 3 -18.77 13.61 0.00
C MET A 3 -17.33 13.06 -0.15
N ARG A 4 -16.38 13.91 -0.60
CA ARG A 4 -14.94 13.55 -0.63
C ARG A 4 -14.39 13.48 0.79
N ASP A 5 -14.78 14.40 1.65
CA ASP A 5 -14.34 14.39 3.05
C ASP A 5 -14.86 13.13 3.78
N GLN A 6 -16.11 12.73 3.50
CA GLN A 6 -16.68 11.47 4.01
C GLN A 6 -15.96 10.24 3.46
N PHE A 7 -15.60 10.23 2.18
CA PHE A 7 -14.82 9.15 1.57
C PHE A 7 -13.44 9.01 2.24
N ASN A 8 -12.71 10.12 2.39
CA ASN A 8 -11.40 10.12 3.05
C ASN A 8 -11.50 9.69 4.52
N ALA A 9 -12.55 10.12 5.24
CA ALA A 9 -12.80 9.66 6.60
C ALA A 9 -13.08 8.15 6.67
N LEU A 10 -13.79 7.61 5.69
CA LEU A 10 -14.05 6.17 5.60
C LEU A 10 -12.77 5.39 5.33
N GLU A 11 -11.90 5.88 4.45
CA GLU A 11 -10.60 5.26 4.18
C GLU A 11 -9.73 5.22 5.45
N ASN A 12 -9.65 6.33 6.19
CA ASN A 12 -8.95 6.37 7.47
C ASN A 12 -9.49 5.36 8.49
N GLU A 13 -10.82 5.20 8.56
CA GLU A 13 -11.45 4.22 9.46
C GLU A 13 -11.13 2.78 9.01
N ILE A 14 -11.12 2.50 7.71
CA ILE A 14 -10.71 1.19 7.15
C ILE A 14 -9.26 0.89 7.55
N GLN A 15 -8.35 1.85 7.43
CA GLN A 15 -6.96 1.68 7.83
C GLN A 15 -6.84 1.40 9.33
N ARG A 16 -7.60 2.10 10.18
CA ARG A 16 -7.64 1.84 11.62
C ARG A 16 -8.15 0.43 11.94
N LEU A 17 -9.20 -0.02 11.27
CA LEU A 17 -9.76 -1.37 11.44
C LEU A 17 -8.77 -2.45 11.00
N ARG A 18 -8.03 -2.24 9.91
CA ARG A 18 -6.96 -3.15 9.46
C ARG A 18 -5.83 -3.26 10.49
N GLN A 19 -5.41 -2.15 11.08
CA GLN A 19 -4.41 -2.17 12.15
C GLN A 19 -4.91 -2.96 13.37
N GLN A 20 -6.17 -2.81 13.75
CA GLN A 20 -6.79 -3.60 14.83
C GLN A 20 -6.82 -5.09 14.49
N GLN A 21 -7.20 -5.47 13.27
CA GLN A 21 -7.14 -6.86 12.82
C GLN A 21 -5.72 -7.43 12.90
N LYS A 22 -4.70 -6.66 12.50
CA LYS A 22 -3.29 -7.07 12.61
C LYS A 22 -2.89 -7.34 14.07
N ALA A 23 -3.28 -6.47 14.99
CA ALA A 23 -3.00 -6.66 16.42
C ALA A 23 -3.69 -7.92 16.99
N ILE A 24 -4.95 -8.17 16.60
CA ILE A 24 -5.68 -9.38 16.99
C ILE A 24 -4.98 -10.63 16.47
N VAL A 25 -4.53 -10.63 15.21
CA VAL A 25 -3.86 -11.80 14.63
C VAL A 25 -2.50 -12.08 15.28
N ILE A 26 -1.75 -11.04 15.64
CA ILE A 26 -0.51 -11.20 16.43
C ILE A 26 -0.83 -11.85 17.78
N LEU A 27 -1.87 -11.39 18.47
CA LEU A 27 -2.29 -11.96 19.76
C LEU A 27 -2.77 -13.41 19.64
N LEU A 28 -3.43 -13.76 18.54
CA LEU A 28 -3.90 -15.11 18.26
C LEU A 28 -2.78 -16.07 17.79
N GLU A 29 -1.58 -15.56 17.50
CA GLU A 29 -0.46 -16.31 16.91
C GLU A 29 -0.84 -17.02 15.59
N GLN A 30 -1.78 -16.45 14.83
CA GLN A 30 -2.35 -17.05 13.61
C GLN A 30 -2.14 -16.17 12.36
N PRO A 31 -0.89 -15.96 11.89
CA PRO A 31 -0.56 -15.02 10.82
C PRO A 31 -1.31 -15.29 9.50
N ARG A 32 -1.68 -16.54 9.25
CA ARG A 32 -2.45 -16.98 8.08
C ARG A 32 -3.82 -16.31 7.95
N LEU A 33 -4.39 -15.77 9.02
CA LEU A 33 -5.67 -15.04 8.98
C LEU A 33 -5.57 -13.67 8.26
N LEU A 34 -4.39 -13.04 8.26
CA LEU A 34 -4.15 -11.78 7.54
C LEU A 34 -3.90 -12.03 6.05
N GLU A 35 -3.22 -13.13 5.72
CA GLU A 35 -2.81 -13.48 4.35
C GLU A 35 -4.00 -13.85 3.45
N GLN A 36 -5.12 -14.28 4.01
CA GLN A 36 -6.24 -14.82 3.24
C GLN A 36 -7.02 -13.77 2.44
N ASN A 37 -6.95 -12.48 2.76
CA ASN A 37 -7.82 -11.46 2.16
C ASN A 37 -7.11 -10.18 1.70
N MET A 38 -5.77 -10.09 1.80
CA MET A 38 -5.04 -8.86 1.45
C MET A 38 -3.79 -9.15 0.65
N VAL A 39 -3.55 -8.35 -0.40
CA VAL A 39 -2.27 -8.33 -1.11
C VAL A 39 -1.30 -7.50 -0.26
N THR A 40 -0.31 -8.15 0.35
CA THR A 40 0.78 -7.45 1.04
C THR A 40 1.78 -6.87 0.03
N LYS A 41 2.66 -5.98 0.48
CA LYS A 41 3.79 -5.49 -0.31
C LYS A 41 4.62 -6.65 -0.89
N GLU A 42 4.96 -7.64 -0.08
CA GLU A 42 5.80 -8.78 -0.50
C GLU A 42 5.09 -9.57 -1.60
N ARG A 43 3.79 -9.83 -1.42
CA ARG A 43 2.99 -10.53 -2.43
C ARG A 43 2.86 -9.72 -3.72
N TRP A 44 2.75 -8.40 -3.61
CA TRP A 44 2.72 -7.51 -4.76
C TRP A 44 4.04 -7.55 -5.55
N VAL A 45 5.19 -7.53 -4.85
CA VAL A 45 6.51 -7.68 -5.48
C VAL A 45 6.64 -9.03 -6.17
N ASP A 46 6.20 -10.12 -5.53
CA ASP A 46 6.20 -11.46 -6.15
C ASP A 46 5.39 -11.50 -7.44
N ILE A 47 4.23 -10.84 -7.47
CA ILE A 47 3.37 -10.74 -8.66
C ILE A 47 4.09 -9.96 -9.77
N MET A 48 4.73 -8.83 -9.47
CA MET A 48 5.48 -8.04 -10.46
C MET A 48 6.66 -8.81 -11.04
N VAL A 49 7.42 -9.53 -10.20
CA VAL A 49 8.51 -10.39 -10.64
C VAL A 49 7.99 -11.54 -11.52
N ALA A 50 6.89 -12.19 -11.12
CA ALA A 50 6.26 -13.23 -11.92
C ALA A 50 5.71 -12.71 -13.26
N ALA A 51 5.34 -11.42 -13.34
CA ALA A 51 4.97 -10.73 -14.56
C ALA A 51 6.17 -10.32 -15.44
N GLY A 52 7.40 -10.60 -14.99
CA GLY A 52 8.63 -10.32 -15.73
C GLY A 52 9.24 -8.94 -15.47
N MET A 53 8.75 -8.19 -14.47
CA MET A 53 9.33 -6.90 -14.10
C MET A 53 10.60 -7.10 -13.28
N ARG A 54 11.68 -6.41 -13.66
CA ARG A 54 12.90 -6.30 -12.86
C ARG A 54 12.83 -5.10 -11.94
N GLU A 55 13.79 -4.97 -11.04
CA GLU A 55 13.87 -3.85 -10.08
C GLU A 55 13.80 -2.48 -10.78
N GLU A 56 14.54 -2.31 -11.88
CA GLU A 56 14.50 -1.08 -12.67
C GLU A 56 13.13 -0.76 -13.26
N ASP A 57 12.38 -1.79 -13.67
CA ASP A 57 11.03 -1.65 -14.22
C ASP A 57 10.05 -1.23 -13.11
N MET A 58 10.18 -1.82 -11.91
CA MET A 58 9.40 -1.45 -10.73
C MET A 58 9.71 -0.02 -10.27
N MET A 59 10.98 0.39 -10.26
CA MET A 59 11.37 1.76 -9.96
C MET A 59 10.79 2.75 -10.98
N ASN A 60 10.87 2.44 -12.27
CA ASN A 60 10.28 3.28 -13.32
C ASN A 60 8.75 3.34 -13.19
N TRP A 61 8.10 2.22 -12.86
CA TRP A 61 6.67 2.18 -12.60
C TRP A 61 6.25 3.14 -11.49
N HIS A 62 6.93 3.11 -10.33
CA HIS A 62 6.66 4.04 -9.22
C HIS A 62 6.85 5.51 -9.62
N LYS A 63 7.89 5.82 -10.40
CA LYS A 63 8.12 7.18 -10.93
C LYS A 63 6.97 7.64 -11.82
N GLN A 64 6.54 6.81 -12.77
CA GLN A 64 5.43 7.15 -13.66
C GLN A 64 4.12 7.26 -12.87
N PHE A 65 3.87 6.37 -11.91
CA PHE A 65 2.65 6.37 -11.11
C PHE A 65 2.56 7.63 -10.25
N GLU A 66 3.63 7.99 -9.53
CA GLU A 66 3.71 9.22 -8.73
C GLU A 66 3.57 10.48 -9.59
N LYS A 67 4.16 10.49 -10.79
CA LYS A 67 4.07 11.63 -11.72
C LYS A 67 2.66 11.80 -12.31
N MET A 68 2.00 10.70 -12.68
CA MET A 68 0.75 10.74 -13.42
C MET A 68 -0.46 10.91 -12.50
N VAL A 69 -0.49 10.20 -11.36
CA VAL A 69 -1.63 10.16 -10.45
C VAL A 69 -1.15 10.01 -8.98
N PRO A 70 -0.49 11.04 -8.41
CA PRO A 70 0.17 10.96 -7.09
C PRO A 70 -0.76 10.57 -5.94
N ASP A 71 -2.03 11.01 -5.97
CA ASP A 71 -3.01 10.68 -4.93
C ASP A 71 -3.40 9.20 -5.00
N ALA A 72 -3.60 8.65 -6.20
CA ALA A 72 -3.89 7.23 -6.39
C ALA A 72 -2.68 6.34 -6.02
N HIS A 73 -1.45 6.85 -6.20
CA HIS A 73 -0.26 6.15 -5.75
C HIS A 73 -0.18 6.05 -4.22
N GLN A 74 -0.59 7.10 -3.49
CA GLN A 74 -0.71 7.05 -2.03
C GLN A 74 -1.71 5.98 -1.59
N GLU A 75 -2.95 6.05 -2.11
CA GLU A 75 -4.03 5.10 -1.77
C GLU A 75 -3.62 3.66 -2.08
N PHE A 76 -2.92 3.45 -3.21
CA PHE A 76 -2.39 2.15 -3.57
C PHE A 76 -1.39 1.61 -2.55
N LEU A 77 -0.42 2.42 -2.12
CA LEU A 77 0.59 2.00 -1.13
C LEU A 77 -0.04 1.70 0.24
N GLU A 78 -1.03 2.49 0.65
CA GLU A 78 -1.82 2.23 1.86
C GLU A 78 -2.63 0.93 1.75
N SER A 79 -3.13 0.60 0.55
CA SER A 79 -3.85 -0.65 0.31
C SER A 79 -2.97 -1.89 0.50
N LEU A 80 -1.66 -1.76 0.28
CA LEU A 80 -0.65 -2.81 0.51
C LEU A 80 -0.22 -2.95 1.98
N ASN A 81 -0.86 -2.20 2.90
CA ASN A 81 -0.57 -2.18 4.34
C ASN A 81 0.88 -1.77 4.66
N ILE A 82 1.45 -0.91 3.81
CA ILE A 82 2.77 -0.30 4.01
C ILE A 82 2.61 0.81 5.05
N ASP A 83 3.55 0.90 5.99
CA ASP A 83 3.48 1.94 7.02
C ASP A 83 3.82 3.33 6.46
N GLU A 84 3.28 4.37 7.09
CA GLU A 84 3.41 5.76 6.65
C GLU A 84 4.86 6.20 6.41
N LYS A 85 5.82 5.75 7.24
CA LYS A 85 7.24 6.14 7.07
C LYS A 85 7.82 5.52 5.81
N GLU A 86 7.46 4.29 5.50
CA GLU A 86 7.88 3.64 4.27
C GLU A 86 7.18 4.25 3.05
N ILE A 87 5.89 4.58 3.13
CA ILE A 87 5.17 5.29 2.05
C ILE A 87 5.86 6.62 1.74
N ILE A 88 6.20 7.41 2.76
CA ILE A 88 6.91 8.69 2.58
C ILE A 88 8.24 8.46 1.86
N LYS A 89 9.01 7.44 2.25
CA LYS A 89 10.28 7.11 1.56
C LYS A 89 10.02 6.76 0.10
N ILE A 90 9.06 5.87 -0.18
CA ILE A 90 8.70 5.44 -1.53
C ILE A 90 8.36 6.62 -2.42
N ARG A 91 7.44 7.47 -1.96
CA ARG A 91 6.99 8.62 -2.73
C ARG A 91 8.05 9.71 -2.88
N THR A 92 8.94 9.87 -1.90
CA THR A 92 10.05 10.83 -1.99
C THR A 92 11.00 10.43 -3.11
N TRP A 93 11.54 9.20 -3.11
CA TRP A 93 12.46 8.79 -4.18
C TRP A 93 11.76 8.67 -5.53
N SER A 94 10.44 8.39 -5.56
CA SER A 94 9.66 8.35 -6.80
C SER A 94 9.57 9.73 -7.49
N LYS A 95 9.75 10.83 -6.74
CA LYS A 95 9.76 12.21 -7.26
C LYS A 95 11.14 12.68 -7.69
N GLU A 96 12.21 12.08 -7.18
CA GLU A 96 13.60 12.51 -7.40
C GLU A 96 14.16 12.08 -8.78
N SER A 97 13.38 12.20 -9.87
CA SER A 97 13.83 11.83 -11.22
C SER A 97 13.20 12.67 -12.33
#